data_AF-A0A2T5BPH0-F1
#
_entry.id   AF-A0A2T5BPH0-F1
#
_cell.length_a   1.000
_cell.length_b   1.000
_cell.length_c   1.000
_cell.angle_alpha   90.00
_cell.angle_beta   90.00
_cell.angle_gamma   90.00
#
_symmetry.space_group_name_H-M   'P 1'
#
loop_
_entity.id
_entity.type
_entity.pdbx_description
1 polymer ?
#
loop_
_entity_poly.entity_id
_entity_poly.type
_entity_poly.pdbx_seq_one_letter_code
_entity_poly.pdbx_strand_id
1 'polypeptide(L)'
;MERIGRAFRYVMLCAVLGAVSPVWIPMAGAAPYAAVVIDARDGKVLHARNADTRLHPASLTKMMTLYIAFEAVEHGEISLNDTVKISSYAASKPPSKLGLRAGQRIKLRYLIRAAAVKSANDAATAIAEAISGSEAAFVRRMNRTARALGMDRTTFKNPHGLTQSGHLSTARDMTTLGRHLFYDYPDYYNLFSRIKTDAGVRTVNNTNRRLLSSYRGADGIKTGYTQAAGFNLVASAERGNERIIATVFGGRSTVTRNARVAELLDMGFSRAPSRVALRKPARPAYGRVAAAAAPKIVAAVGRSPRPSPRPSPRPTRVEEHLPETLLASIAEGASRAVADTQARMTLANLAATPPAPRPAAALPVAETAPPESTEVRTKPSAPPQTAPVTRIAPRPRPEAERLAEATPVHQAGAVDTGQEIVTRLSSSSGRHWGINVGRYTSRYKAERVLLQTALSEIGTLDQALRKVVQNPRGFEANFVGMTEGEAQQACNRLKARGERCNLLSPS
;
A
#
# COMPACT_ATOMS: atom_id res chain seq x y z
N MET A 1 -0.64 76.96 40.39
CA MET A 1 -1.08 76.50 39.05
C MET A 1 -1.01 74.97 39.01
N GLU A 2 -2.09 74.26 39.41
CA GLU A 2 -1.98 72.83 39.78
C GLU A 2 -3.13 71.95 39.25
N ARG A 3 -3.42 72.01 37.95
CA ARG A 3 -4.43 71.12 37.31
C ARG A 3 -3.98 70.43 36.02
N ILE A 4 -2.67 70.29 35.80
CA ILE A 4 -2.12 69.64 34.59
C ILE A 4 -1.49 68.26 34.87
N GLY A 5 -0.95 68.01 36.07
CA GLY A 5 -0.19 66.79 36.38
C GLY A 5 -0.98 65.47 36.54
N ARG A 6 -2.33 65.48 36.51
CA ARG A 6 -3.16 64.29 36.83
C ARG A 6 -3.83 63.61 35.63
N ALA A 7 -3.97 64.27 34.49
CA ALA A 7 -4.65 63.69 33.32
C ALA A 7 -3.81 62.60 32.61
N PHE A 8 -2.48 62.75 32.57
CA PHE A 8 -1.62 61.93 31.73
C PHE A 8 -1.43 60.47 32.20
N ARG A 9 -1.67 60.16 33.48
CA ARG A 9 -1.47 58.80 34.03
C ARG A 9 -2.63 57.82 33.77
N TYR A 10 -3.81 58.31 33.35
CA TYR A 10 -4.95 57.44 33.05
C TYR A 10 -5.07 57.06 31.56
N VAL A 11 -4.66 57.96 30.65
CA VAL A 11 -4.69 57.67 29.20
C VAL A 11 -3.80 56.48 28.82
N MET A 12 -2.64 56.34 29.47
CA MET A 12 -1.71 55.23 29.18
C MET A 12 -2.15 53.88 29.78
N LEU A 13 -3.03 53.86 30.78
CA LEU A 13 -3.47 52.61 31.43
C LEU A 13 -4.57 51.89 30.64
N CYS A 14 -5.46 52.64 29.99
CA CYS A 14 -6.51 52.08 29.13
C CYS A 14 -5.97 51.49 27.81
N ALA A 15 -4.78 51.89 27.38
CA ALA A 15 -4.18 51.46 26.11
C ALA A 15 -3.71 49.99 26.09
N VAL A 16 -3.57 49.34 27.25
CA VAL A 16 -2.94 48.01 27.39
C VAL A 16 -3.96 46.85 27.42
N LEU A 17 -5.24 47.13 27.68
CA LEU A 17 -6.29 46.11 27.84
C LEU A 17 -7.05 45.75 26.54
N GLY A 18 -6.83 46.48 25.44
CA GLY A 18 -7.62 46.33 24.21
C GLY A 18 -7.14 45.27 23.20
N ALA A 19 -6.02 44.59 23.44
CA ALA A 19 -5.29 43.82 22.42
C ALA A 19 -5.31 42.29 22.57
N VAL A 20 -6.28 41.73 23.30
CA VAL A 20 -6.48 40.26 23.37
C VAL A 20 -7.24 39.79 22.12
N SER A 21 -6.59 39.86 20.95
CA SER A 21 -7.13 39.23 19.74
C SER A 21 -7.35 37.73 20.00
N PRO A 22 -8.53 37.18 19.67
CA PRO A 22 -8.78 35.76 19.87
C PRO A 22 -7.81 34.98 18.98
N VAL A 23 -6.88 34.25 19.61
CA VAL A 23 -5.99 33.34 18.90
C VAL A 23 -6.85 32.20 18.39
N TRP A 24 -7.26 32.29 17.12
CA TRP A 24 -7.92 31.22 16.38
C TRP A 24 -6.94 30.06 16.22
N ILE A 25 -6.77 29.25 17.28
CA ILE A 25 -6.11 27.96 17.20
C ILE A 25 -6.91 27.15 16.17
N PRO A 26 -6.34 26.81 15.01
CA PRO A 26 -7.06 25.99 14.05
C PRO A 26 -7.20 24.59 14.65
N MET A 27 -8.41 24.26 15.13
CA MET A 27 -8.72 22.88 15.48
C MET A 27 -8.32 21.99 14.30
N ALA A 28 -7.56 20.93 14.57
CA ALA A 28 -7.05 20.02 13.56
C ALA A 28 -8.22 19.26 12.90
N GLY A 29 -8.82 19.89 11.90
CA GLY A 29 -10.04 19.42 11.25
C GLY A 29 -9.84 18.03 10.66
N ALA A 30 -10.86 17.18 10.81
CA ALA A 30 -10.87 15.89 10.13
C ALA A 30 -10.71 16.12 8.62
N ALA A 31 -9.80 15.36 7.99
CA ALA A 31 -9.51 15.48 6.56
C ALA A 31 -10.82 15.51 5.75
N PRO A 32 -11.07 16.52 4.91
CA PRO A 32 -12.40 16.76 4.37
C PRO A 32 -12.81 15.60 3.46
N TYR A 33 -14.08 15.20 3.59
CA TYR A 33 -14.64 14.08 2.83
C TYR A 33 -14.51 14.32 1.32
N ALA A 34 -13.98 13.32 0.60
CA ALA A 34 -14.04 13.26 -0.85
C ALA A 34 -14.42 11.84 -1.30
N ALA A 35 -15.16 11.75 -2.41
CA ALA A 35 -15.55 10.47 -3.00
C ALA A 35 -15.72 10.54 -4.51
N VAL A 36 -15.46 9.40 -5.16
CA VAL A 36 -15.72 9.15 -6.59
C VAL A 36 -16.27 7.75 -6.74
N VAL A 37 -17.25 7.57 -7.62
CA VAL A 37 -17.74 6.25 -8.06
C VAL A 37 -17.74 6.22 -9.58
N ILE A 38 -17.20 5.16 -10.16
CA ILE A 38 -17.23 4.91 -11.61
C ILE A 38 -17.83 3.55 -11.93
N ASP A 39 -18.40 3.44 -13.13
CA ASP A 39 -18.43 2.17 -13.85
C ASP A 39 -17.00 1.88 -14.35
N ALA A 40 -16.46 0.71 -14.02
CA ALA A 40 -15.12 0.33 -14.44
C ALA A 40 -15.04 0.08 -15.96
N ARG A 41 -16.15 -0.32 -16.60
CA ARG A 41 -16.17 -0.82 -17.99
C ARG A 41 -15.83 0.26 -19.01
N ASP A 42 -16.46 1.42 -18.92
CA ASP A 42 -16.18 2.59 -19.76
C ASP A 42 -15.35 3.67 -19.06
N GLY A 43 -15.32 3.67 -17.71
CA GLY A 43 -14.70 4.70 -16.88
C GLY A 43 -15.62 5.89 -16.55
N LYS A 44 -16.93 5.79 -16.81
CA LYS A 44 -17.90 6.85 -16.57
C LYS A 44 -18.12 7.11 -15.09
N VAL A 45 -18.08 8.38 -14.70
CA VAL A 45 -18.34 8.81 -13.32
C VAL A 45 -19.84 8.78 -13.03
N LEU A 46 -20.24 8.01 -12.01
CA LEU A 46 -21.62 7.85 -11.53
C LEU A 46 -21.91 8.74 -10.30
N HIS A 47 -20.87 9.11 -9.56
CA HIS A 47 -20.90 10.08 -8.47
C HIS A 47 -19.52 10.72 -8.26
N ALA A 48 -19.51 12.00 -7.92
CA ALA A 48 -18.32 12.74 -7.48
C ALA A 48 -18.70 13.73 -6.38
N ARG A 49 -17.86 13.84 -5.35
CA ARG A 49 -17.91 14.91 -4.33
C ARG A 49 -16.48 15.22 -3.90
N ASN A 50 -16.05 16.48 -4.03
CA ASN A 50 -14.68 16.91 -3.72
C ASN A 50 -13.61 16.05 -4.43
N ALA A 51 -13.94 15.53 -5.62
CA ALA A 51 -13.19 14.47 -6.31
C ALA A 51 -11.72 14.81 -6.56
N ASP A 52 -11.45 16.09 -6.79
CA ASP A 52 -10.17 16.68 -7.20
C ASP A 52 -9.48 17.45 -6.06
N THR A 53 -10.02 17.40 -4.84
CA THR A 53 -9.39 17.96 -3.64
C THR A 53 -8.12 17.17 -3.32
N ARG A 54 -7.00 17.89 -3.11
CA ARG A 54 -5.70 17.27 -2.86
C ARG A 54 -5.57 16.89 -1.39
N LEU A 55 -5.57 15.60 -1.10
CA LEU A 55 -5.61 15.02 0.25
C LEU A 55 -4.50 13.99 0.44
N HIS A 56 -4.13 13.71 1.69
CA HIS A 56 -3.17 12.65 1.99
C HIS A 56 -3.78 11.28 1.63
N PRO A 57 -3.19 10.52 0.68
CA PRO A 57 -3.70 9.20 0.29
C PRO A 57 -3.50 8.13 1.38
N ALA A 58 -2.61 8.37 2.34
CA ALA A 58 -2.09 7.36 3.26
C ALA A 58 -1.66 6.09 2.48
N SER A 59 -1.88 4.90 3.04
CA SER A 59 -1.54 3.61 2.42
C SER A 59 -2.26 3.28 1.10
N LEU A 60 -3.17 4.12 0.57
CA LEU A 60 -3.60 4.00 -0.84
C LEU A 60 -2.41 4.13 -1.79
N THR A 61 -1.38 4.90 -1.40
CA THR A 61 -0.07 5.01 -2.08
C THR A 61 0.52 3.67 -2.51
N LYS A 62 0.30 2.59 -1.73
CA LYS A 62 0.83 1.26 -2.05
C LYS A 62 0.24 0.68 -3.34
N MET A 63 -0.90 1.18 -3.82
CA MET A 63 -1.43 0.85 -5.15
C MET A 63 -0.44 1.23 -6.26
N MET A 64 0.22 2.39 -6.17
CA MET A 64 1.23 2.83 -7.14
C MET A 64 2.51 2.00 -7.02
N THR A 65 2.93 1.72 -5.78
CA THR A 65 4.09 0.86 -5.50
C THR A 65 3.90 -0.57 -6.01
N LEU A 66 2.67 -1.09 -5.96
CA LEU A 66 2.31 -2.40 -6.51
C LEU A 66 2.15 -2.37 -8.03
N TYR A 67 1.52 -1.34 -8.59
CA TYR A 67 1.43 -1.13 -10.04
C TYR A 67 2.83 -1.17 -10.69
N ILE A 68 3.78 -0.42 -10.13
CA ILE A 68 5.18 -0.41 -10.58
C ILE A 68 5.89 -1.75 -10.31
N ALA A 69 5.54 -2.47 -9.25
CA ALA A 69 6.09 -3.81 -9.02
C ALA A 69 5.58 -4.85 -10.01
N PHE A 70 4.34 -4.71 -10.51
CA PHE A 70 3.80 -5.57 -11.57
C PHE A 70 4.41 -5.21 -12.93
N GLU A 71 4.52 -3.92 -13.24
CA GLU A 71 5.24 -3.36 -14.41
C GLU A 71 6.68 -3.90 -14.49
N ALA A 72 7.44 -3.80 -13.40
CA ALA A 72 8.83 -4.25 -13.33
C ALA A 72 8.98 -5.78 -13.46
N VAL A 73 7.96 -6.56 -13.09
CA VAL A 73 7.96 -8.02 -13.26
C VAL A 73 7.54 -8.42 -14.68
N GLU A 74 6.54 -7.76 -15.26
CA GLU A 74 6.09 -8.00 -16.65
C GLU A 74 7.21 -7.67 -17.66
N HIS A 75 7.97 -6.60 -17.41
CA HIS A 75 9.14 -6.20 -18.21
C HIS A 75 10.47 -6.86 -17.81
N GLY A 76 10.47 -7.79 -16.83
CA GLY A 76 11.65 -8.58 -16.48
C GLY A 76 12.80 -7.82 -15.80
N GLU A 77 12.54 -6.66 -15.18
CA GLU A 77 13.52 -5.96 -14.34
C GLU A 77 13.85 -6.75 -13.06
N ILE A 78 12.85 -7.48 -12.54
CA ILE A 78 12.97 -8.29 -11.32
C ILE A 78 11.96 -9.44 -11.36
N SER A 79 12.33 -10.62 -10.85
CA SER A 79 11.43 -11.78 -10.76
C SER A 79 10.67 -11.83 -9.44
N LEU A 80 9.46 -12.39 -9.47
CA LEU A 80 8.71 -12.79 -8.27
C LEU A 80 9.48 -13.78 -7.37
N ASN A 81 10.48 -14.47 -7.91
CA ASN A 81 11.38 -15.39 -7.20
C ASN A 81 12.58 -14.69 -6.54
N ASP A 82 12.91 -13.47 -6.95
CA ASP A 82 14.18 -12.83 -6.57
C ASP A 82 14.20 -12.46 -5.10
N THR A 83 15.38 -12.65 -4.51
CA THR A 83 15.58 -12.57 -3.06
C THR A 83 16.14 -11.22 -2.68
N VAL A 84 15.25 -10.31 -2.26
CA VAL A 84 15.56 -8.96 -1.80
C VAL A 84 16.26 -9.04 -0.44
N LYS A 85 17.37 -8.31 -0.29
CA LYS A 85 18.01 -8.04 1.01
C LYS A 85 17.33 -6.81 1.63
N ILE A 86 16.79 -6.95 2.83
CA ILE A 86 16.11 -5.86 3.53
C ILE A 86 17.14 -4.88 4.10
N SER A 87 16.99 -3.59 3.78
CA SER A 87 17.82 -2.53 4.35
C SER A 87 17.42 -2.22 5.81
N SER A 88 18.31 -1.55 6.54
CA SER A 88 17.97 -0.95 7.84
C SER A 88 16.83 0.08 7.71
N TYR A 89 16.79 0.82 6.60
CA TYR A 89 15.80 1.86 6.32
C TYR A 89 14.40 1.30 6.03
N ALA A 90 14.30 0.14 5.36
CA ALA A 90 13.05 -0.59 5.19
C ALA A 90 12.58 -1.21 6.52
N ALA A 91 13.49 -1.84 7.27
CA ALA A 91 13.17 -2.45 8.56
C ALA A 91 12.71 -1.43 9.63
N SER A 92 13.27 -0.22 9.62
CA SER A 92 12.98 0.83 10.61
C SER A 92 11.60 1.47 10.45
N LYS A 93 10.97 1.41 9.25
CA LYS A 93 9.68 2.06 8.97
C LYS A 93 8.62 1.74 10.05
N PRO A 94 7.78 2.71 10.47
CA PRO A 94 6.70 2.49 11.44
C PRO A 94 5.66 1.44 10.99
N PRO A 95 4.87 0.85 11.91
CA PRO A 95 3.72 0.01 11.58
C PRO A 95 2.64 0.77 10.75
N SER A 96 1.72 0.11 10.03
CA SER A 96 1.60 -1.34 9.78
C SER A 96 2.81 -1.86 9.01
N LYS A 97 3.42 -2.94 9.50
CA LYS A 97 4.60 -3.56 8.88
C LYS A 97 4.59 -5.07 9.02
N LEU A 98 5.31 -5.79 8.16
CA LEU A 98 5.43 -7.24 8.21
C LEU A 98 6.28 -7.69 9.42
N GLY A 99 7.27 -6.88 9.80
CA GLY A 99 8.21 -7.16 10.89
C GLY A 99 9.58 -7.62 10.39
N LEU A 100 9.97 -7.16 9.20
CA LEU A 100 11.23 -7.54 8.57
C LEU A 100 12.44 -6.98 9.33
N ARG A 101 13.51 -7.76 9.42
CA ARG A 101 14.79 -7.39 10.07
C ARG A 101 15.78 -6.86 9.04
N ALA A 102 16.67 -5.96 9.45
CA ALA A 102 17.77 -5.51 8.60
C ALA A 102 18.67 -6.71 8.22
N GLY A 103 19.15 -6.74 6.97
CA GLY A 103 19.95 -7.85 6.43
C GLY A 103 19.17 -9.11 6.06
N GLN A 104 17.90 -9.25 6.50
CA GLN A 104 17.05 -10.39 6.15
C GLN A 104 16.91 -10.55 4.64
N ARG A 105 16.79 -11.79 4.16
CA ARG A 105 16.59 -12.13 2.76
C ARG A 105 15.19 -12.73 2.56
N ILE A 106 14.43 -12.22 1.59
CA ILE A 106 13.03 -12.65 1.34
C ILE A 106 12.65 -12.48 -0.14
N LYS A 107 11.84 -13.41 -0.69
CA LYS A 107 11.44 -13.38 -2.11
C LYS A 107 10.42 -12.26 -2.39
N LEU A 108 10.57 -11.55 -3.52
CA LEU A 108 9.75 -10.39 -3.91
C LEU A 108 8.24 -10.64 -3.77
N ARG A 109 7.75 -11.83 -4.18
CA ARG A 109 6.32 -12.20 -4.04
C ARG A 109 5.76 -12.03 -2.63
N TYR A 110 6.55 -12.24 -1.59
CA TYR A 110 6.11 -12.10 -0.20
C TYR A 110 6.02 -10.65 0.25
N LEU A 111 6.93 -9.79 -0.26
CA LEU A 111 6.84 -8.35 -0.06
C LEU A 111 5.59 -7.79 -0.74
N ILE A 112 5.34 -8.19 -1.99
CA ILE A 112 4.13 -7.84 -2.76
C ILE A 112 2.86 -8.23 -2.00
N ARG A 113 2.76 -9.48 -1.54
CA ARG A 113 1.66 -9.97 -0.69
C ARG A 113 1.49 -9.15 0.59
N ALA A 114 2.57 -8.83 1.30
CA ALA A 114 2.53 -8.05 2.53
C ALA A 114 2.11 -6.58 2.31
N ALA A 115 2.57 -5.95 1.22
CA ALA A 115 2.22 -4.59 0.84
C ALA A 115 0.74 -4.47 0.41
N ALA A 116 0.23 -5.45 -0.36
CA ALA A 116 -1.18 -5.52 -0.75
C ALA A 116 -2.09 -5.80 0.45
N VAL A 117 -1.91 -6.96 1.10
CA VAL A 117 -2.84 -7.52 2.09
C VAL A 117 -2.68 -6.85 3.46
N LYS A 118 -1.48 -6.90 4.06
CA LYS A 118 -1.21 -6.34 5.39
C LYS A 118 -0.99 -4.82 5.39
N SER A 119 -0.90 -4.20 4.21
CA SER A 119 -0.56 -2.79 4.05
C SER A 119 0.83 -2.44 4.60
N ALA A 120 1.77 -3.38 4.52
CA ALA A 120 3.07 -3.33 5.21
C ALA A 120 4.03 -2.24 4.64
N ASN A 121 4.50 -1.36 5.52
CA ASN A 121 5.37 -0.22 5.19
C ASN A 121 6.81 -0.66 4.87
N ASP A 122 7.37 -1.56 5.67
CA ASP A 122 8.69 -2.17 5.46
C ASP A 122 8.77 -2.87 4.11
N ALA A 123 7.76 -3.68 3.77
CA ALA A 123 7.68 -4.35 2.48
C ALA A 123 7.57 -3.38 1.30
N ALA A 124 6.84 -2.26 1.45
CA ALA A 124 6.70 -1.26 0.39
C ALA A 124 7.99 -0.48 0.12
N THR A 125 8.79 -0.16 1.15
CA THR A 125 10.13 0.41 0.94
C THR A 125 11.10 -0.63 0.38
N ALA A 126 11.08 -1.87 0.85
CA ALA A 126 11.94 -2.92 0.31
C ALA A 126 11.67 -3.22 -1.19
N ILE A 127 10.40 -3.16 -1.64
CA ILE A 127 10.04 -3.20 -3.07
C ILE A 127 10.65 -2.01 -3.81
N ALA A 128 10.53 -0.81 -3.25
CA ALA A 128 11.02 0.41 -3.88
C ALA A 128 12.55 0.43 -4.05
N GLU A 129 13.28 0.02 -3.01
CA GLU A 129 14.73 -0.15 -3.01
C GLU A 129 15.17 -1.25 -3.99
N ALA A 130 14.45 -2.38 -4.06
CA ALA A 130 14.79 -3.47 -4.97
C ALA A 130 14.61 -3.09 -6.46
N ILE A 131 13.57 -2.32 -6.80
CA ILE A 131 13.24 -1.97 -8.20
C ILE A 131 14.02 -0.75 -8.69
N SER A 132 14.34 0.22 -7.83
CA SER A 132 14.99 1.49 -8.25
C SER A 132 16.28 1.82 -7.52
N GLY A 133 16.84 0.90 -6.75
CA GLY A 133 18.07 1.07 -5.96
C GLY A 133 17.94 2.00 -4.74
N SER A 134 16.92 2.86 -4.70
CA SER A 134 16.65 3.77 -3.59
C SER A 134 15.20 4.24 -3.55
N GLU A 135 14.70 4.58 -2.36
CA GLU A 135 13.35 5.14 -2.19
C GLU A 135 13.16 6.44 -3.01
N ALA A 136 14.19 7.30 -3.08
CA ALA A 136 14.13 8.55 -3.85
C ALA A 136 14.03 8.32 -5.37
N ALA A 137 14.74 7.33 -5.92
CA ALA A 137 14.63 6.97 -7.33
C ALA A 137 13.27 6.33 -7.65
N PHE A 138 12.76 5.49 -6.76
CA PHE A 138 11.41 4.91 -6.90
C PHE A 138 10.33 5.99 -6.86
N VAL A 139 10.42 6.96 -5.95
CA VAL A 139 9.50 8.11 -5.88
C VAL A 139 9.55 8.95 -7.16
N ARG A 140 10.71 9.09 -7.82
CA ARG A 140 10.79 9.69 -9.17
C ARG A 140 10.04 8.84 -10.21
N ARG A 141 10.09 7.50 -10.14
CA ARG A 141 9.28 6.61 -11.01
C ARG A 141 7.78 6.76 -10.72
N MET A 142 7.35 6.68 -9.46
CA MET A 142 5.95 6.89 -9.03
C MET A 142 5.34 8.18 -9.59
N ASN A 143 6.09 9.29 -9.57
CA ASN A 143 5.60 10.58 -10.09
C ASN A 143 5.68 10.72 -11.63
N ARG A 144 6.41 9.84 -12.35
CA ARG A 144 6.29 9.73 -13.82
C ARG A 144 5.10 8.83 -14.18
N THR A 145 5.00 7.66 -13.57
CA THR A 145 3.88 6.72 -13.78
C THR A 145 2.54 7.38 -13.46
N ALA A 146 2.45 8.20 -12.40
CA ALA A 146 1.26 9.01 -12.10
C ALA A 146 0.81 9.88 -13.29
N ARG A 147 1.71 10.67 -13.89
CA ARG A 147 1.37 11.52 -15.05
C ARG A 147 1.02 10.69 -16.29
N ALA A 148 1.73 9.59 -16.53
CA ALA A 148 1.44 8.68 -17.63
C ALA A 148 0.06 7.99 -17.50
N LEU A 149 -0.51 7.97 -16.29
CA LEU A 149 -1.85 7.48 -15.95
C LEU A 149 -2.89 8.62 -15.80
N GLY A 150 -2.56 9.87 -16.16
CA GLY A 150 -3.45 11.03 -16.02
C GLY A 150 -3.76 11.42 -14.57
N MET A 151 -2.92 11.06 -13.61
CA MET A 151 -3.05 11.41 -12.18
C MET A 151 -2.38 12.76 -11.88
N ASP A 152 -2.73 13.80 -12.64
CA ASP A 152 -1.97 15.07 -12.69
C ASP A 152 -2.03 15.88 -11.38
N ARG A 153 -2.96 15.55 -10.48
CA ARG A 153 -3.12 16.21 -9.18
C ARG A 153 -2.39 15.45 -8.07
N THR A 154 -1.76 14.32 -8.37
CA THR A 154 -1.01 13.47 -7.44
C THR A 154 0.45 13.87 -7.33
N THR A 155 1.01 13.72 -6.12
CA THR A 155 2.43 13.85 -5.83
C THR A 155 2.80 12.87 -4.72
N PHE A 156 3.59 11.86 -5.04
CA PHE A 156 4.13 10.91 -4.07
C PHE A 156 5.46 11.43 -3.50
N LYS A 157 5.71 11.18 -2.21
CA LYS A 157 6.99 11.47 -1.54
C LYS A 157 7.68 10.22 -0.96
N ASN A 158 6.94 9.13 -0.79
CA ASN A 158 7.41 7.84 -0.28
C ASN A 158 6.53 6.68 -0.82
N PRO A 159 6.98 5.40 -0.82
CA PRO A 159 6.27 4.26 -1.44
C PRO A 159 5.22 3.62 -0.52
N HIS A 160 5.26 3.92 0.78
CA HIS A 160 4.32 3.35 1.75
C HIS A 160 3.10 4.23 2.02
N GLY A 161 3.16 5.54 1.75
CA GLY A 161 2.10 6.48 2.10
C GLY A 161 2.01 6.75 3.60
N LEU A 162 3.13 7.15 4.21
CA LEU A 162 3.12 7.81 5.52
C LEU A 162 3.00 9.32 5.27
N THR A 163 2.36 10.04 6.18
CA THR A 163 2.13 11.49 6.06
C THR A 163 3.45 12.24 5.91
N GLN A 164 3.53 13.09 4.89
CA GLN A 164 4.69 13.91 4.57
C GLN A 164 4.21 15.14 3.79
N SER A 165 4.86 16.30 3.98
CA SER A 165 4.47 17.52 3.27
C SER A 165 4.53 17.34 1.76
N GLY A 166 3.48 17.78 1.06
CA GLY A 166 3.31 17.59 -0.38
C GLY A 166 3.13 16.14 -0.85
N HIS A 167 2.90 15.16 0.05
CA HIS A 167 2.46 13.81 -0.33
C HIS A 167 0.93 13.78 -0.42
N LEU A 168 0.40 14.12 -1.59
CA LEU A 168 -1.03 14.34 -1.83
C LEU A 168 -1.52 13.62 -3.08
N SER A 169 -2.79 13.27 -3.12
CA SER A 169 -3.50 12.70 -4.27
C SER A 169 -4.97 13.12 -4.21
N THR A 170 -5.82 12.61 -5.09
CA THR A 170 -7.26 12.94 -5.10
C THR A 170 -8.10 11.65 -5.09
N ALA A 171 -9.40 11.79 -4.85
CA ALA A 171 -10.32 10.65 -4.98
C ALA A 171 -10.46 10.21 -6.44
N ARG A 172 -10.34 11.13 -7.41
CA ARG A 172 -10.32 10.81 -8.85
C ARG A 172 -9.08 9.99 -9.22
N ASP A 173 -7.89 10.53 -8.96
CA ASP A 173 -6.60 9.93 -9.30
C ASP A 173 -6.47 8.50 -8.73
N MET A 174 -6.87 8.29 -7.47
CA MET A 174 -6.85 6.97 -6.84
C MET A 174 -7.91 6.00 -7.40
N THR A 175 -9.03 6.51 -7.94
CA THR A 175 -10.00 5.69 -8.68
C THR A 175 -9.43 5.27 -10.04
N THR A 176 -8.79 6.19 -10.77
CA THR A 176 -8.07 5.90 -12.02
C THR A 176 -7.02 4.81 -11.80
N LEU A 177 -6.16 4.96 -10.78
CA LEU A 177 -5.16 3.96 -10.42
C LEU A 177 -5.77 2.60 -10.03
N GLY A 178 -6.93 2.60 -9.35
CA GLY A 178 -7.67 1.37 -9.05
C GLY A 178 -8.20 0.66 -10.32
N ARG A 179 -8.69 1.43 -11.29
CA ARG A 179 -9.15 0.93 -12.59
C ARG A 179 -8.00 0.33 -13.40
N HIS A 180 -6.85 1.02 -13.43
CA HIS A 180 -5.63 0.55 -14.10
C HIS A 180 -5.08 -0.73 -13.46
N LEU A 181 -5.02 -0.83 -12.12
CA LEU A 181 -4.63 -2.07 -11.44
C LEU A 181 -5.47 -3.30 -11.83
N PHE A 182 -6.74 -3.11 -12.18
CA PHE A 182 -7.62 -4.19 -12.63
C PHE A 182 -7.38 -4.59 -14.10
N TYR A 183 -7.33 -3.63 -15.02
CA TYR A 183 -7.21 -3.92 -16.46
C TYR A 183 -5.78 -4.20 -16.92
N ASP A 184 -4.79 -3.57 -16.28
CA ASP A 184 -3.39 -3.69 -16.69
C ASP A 184 -2.73 -4.89 -16.03
N TYR A 185 -3.10 -5.21 -14.78
CA TYR A 185 -2.48 -6.31 -14.01
C TYR A 185 -3.49 -7.33 -13.44
N PRO A 186 -4.39 -7.91 -14.25
CA PRO A 186 -5.44 -8.83 -13.79
C PRO A 186 -4.89 -10.07 -13.07
N ASP A 187 -3.77 -10.63 -13.55
CA ASP A 187 -3.08 -11.79 -12.95
C ASP A 187 -2.67 -11.53 -11.48
N TYR A 188 -2.39 -10.27 -11.14
CA TYR A 188 -2.01 -9.83 -9.80
C TYR A 188 -3.17 -9.26 -8.99
N TYR A 189 -4.29 -8.88 -9.62
CA TYR A 189 -5.42 -8.25 -8.96
C TYR A 189 -6.05 -9.16 -7.87
N ASN A 190 -5.95 -10.49 -8.04
CA ASN A 190 -6.35 -11.47 -7.01
C ASN A 190 -5.59 -11.36 -5.67
N LEU A 191 -4.58 -10.50 -5.54
CA LEU A 191 -3.93 -10.19 -4.28
C LEU A 191 -4.82 -9.32 -3.37
N PHE A 192 -5.70 -8.50 -3.96
CA PHE A 192 -6.54 -7.55 -3.21
C PHE A 192 -7.81 -8.20 -2.63
N SER A 193 -8.33 -9.25 -3.26
CA SER A 193 -9.54 -9.97 -2.84
C SER A 193 -9.31 -10.97 -1.69
N ARG A 194 -8.08 -11.43 -1.49
CA ARG A 194 -7.72 -12.42 -0.45
C ARG A 194 -8.05 -11.90 0.95
N ILE A 195 -8.78 -12.67 1.75
CA ILE A 195 -9.03 -12.36 3.18
C ILE A 195 -7.76 -12.47 4.04
N LYS A 196 -6.90 -13.45 3.73
CA LYS A 196 -5.60 -13.69 4.36
C LYS A 196 -4.58 -14.19 3.32
N THR A 197 -3.30 -14.03 3.57
CA THR A 197 -2.24 -14.60 2.72
C THR A 197 -0.99 -14.95 3.51
N ASP A 198 -0.24 -15.95 3.06
CA ASP A 198 1.13 -16.21 3.51
C ASP A 198 2.09 -15.13 2.95
N ALA A 199 2.75 -14.40 3.86
CA ALA A 199 3.77 -13.41 3.56
C ALA A 199 5.22 -13.90 3.85
N GLY A 200 5.45 -15.21 3.83
CA GLY A 200 6.77 -15.87 3.92
C GLY A 200 7.38 -15.89 5.32
N VAL A 201 7.11 -14.89 6.15
CA VAL A 201 7.48 -14.83 7.57
C VAL A 201 6.31 -15.23 8.47
N ARG A 202 5.07 -14.99 8.01
CA ARG A 202 3.82 -15.33 8.70
C ARG A 202 2.61 -15.15 7.78
N THR A 203 1.51 -15.82 8.11
CA THR A 203 0.20 -15.48 7.55
C THR A 203 -0.26 -14.11 8.04
N VAL A 204 -0.81 -13.30 7.15
CA VAL A 204 -1.30 -11.94 7.42
C VAL A 204 -2.72 -11.73 6.89
N ASN A 205 -3.54 -11.02 7.67
CA ASN A 205 -4.92 -10.70 7.34
C ASN A 205 -5.04 -9.41 6.52
N ASN A 206 -6.00 -9.36 5.60
CA ASN A 206 -6.24 -8.20 4.75
C ASN A 206 -6.80 -7.01 5.54
N THR A 207 -6.21 -5.84 5.31
CA THR A 207 -6.72 -4.58 5.86
C THR A 207 -8.16 -4.23 5.41
N ASN A 208 -8.59 -4.70 4.23
CA ASN A 208 -9.96 -4.54 3.73
C ASN A 208 -10.91 -5.70 4.08
N ARG A 209 -10.46 -6.74 4.82
CA ARG A 209 -11.20 -8.01 5.03
C ARG A 209 -12.67 -7.86 5.45
N ARG A 210 -13.00 -6.81 6.21
CA ARG A 210 -14.37 -6.58 6.69
C ARG A 210 -15.34 -6.31 5.52
N LEU A 211 -14.94 -5.52 4.52
CA LEU A 211 -15.78 -5.27 3.35
C LEU A 211 -15.83 -6.50 2.44
N LEU A 212 -14.66 -7.12 2.19
CA LEU A 212 -14.53 -8.32 1.35
C LEU A 212 -15.39 -9.49 1.85
N SER A 213 -15.57 -9.64 3.17
CA SER A 213 -16.42 -10.67 3.76
C SER A 213 -17.90 -10.26 3.92
N SER A 214 -18.26 -8.98 3.82
CA SER A 214 -19.63 -8.50 4.12
C SER A 214 -20.40 -7.93 2.93
N TYR A 215 -19.74 -7.64 1.81
CA TYR A 215 -20.36 -6.97 0.67
C TYR A 215 -20.34 -7.85 -0.57
N ARG A 216 -21.53 -8.20 -1.10
CA ARG A 216 -21.69 -9.09 -2.25
C ARG A 216 -20.95 -8.54 -3.48
N GLY A 217 -19.92 -9.28 -3.90
CA GLY A 217 -19.10 -8.99 -5.07
C GLY A 217 -17.82 -8.21 -4.77
N ALA A 218 -17.55 -7.79 -3.52
CA ALA A 218 -16.35 -7.00 -3.20
C ALA A 218 -15.05 -7.81 -3.35
N ASP A 219 -14.13 -7.30 -4.16
CA ASP A 219 -12.88 -8.00 -4.51
C ASP A 219 -11.62 -7.14 -4.39
N GLY A 220 -11.76 -5.87 -4.00
CA GLY A 220 -10.63 -4.96 -3.87
C GLY A 220 -10.97 -3.65 -3.19
N ILE A 221 -10.07 -2.66 -3.20
CA ILE A 221 -8.67 -2.74 -3.62
C ILE A 221 -7.78 -2.49 -2.42
N LYS A 222 -7.87 -1.30 -1.80
CA LYS A 222 -6.93 -0.89 -0.75
C LYS A 222 -7.52 0.10 0.24
N THR A 223 -7.37 -0.17 1.54
CA THR A 223 -7.61 0.83 2.61
C THR A 223 -6.37 1.70 2.85
N GLY A 224 -6.59 2.96 3.25
CA GLY A 224 -5.58 3.87 3.82
C GLY A 224 -6.03 4.41 5.19
N TYR A 225 -5.06 4.74 6.06
CA TYR A 225 -5.29 5.54 7.26
C TYR A 225 -3.98 6.20 7.72
N THR A 226 -4.05 7.48 8.06
CA THR A 226 -3.19 8.21 9.00
C THR A 226 -4.05 9.28 9.68
N GLN A 227 -3.62 9.87 10.81
CA GLN A 227 -4.38 10.93 11.50
C GLN A 227 -4.75 12.08 10.53
N ALA A 228 -3.77 12.59 9.79
CA ALA A 228 -3.96 13.68 8.80
C ALA A 228 -4.69 13.28 7.51
N ALA A 229 -4.98 11.99 7.29
CA ALA A 229 -5.71 11.50 6.11
C ALA A 229 -7.17 11.10 6.41
N GLY A 230 -7.48 10.82 7.69
CA GLY A 230 -8.68 10.07 8.04
C GLY A 230 -8.65 8.62 7.51
N PHE A 231 -9.79 7.96 7.50
CA PHE A 231 -9.95 6.61 6.99
C PHE A 231 -10.31 6.65 5.50
N ASN A 232 -9.43 6.10 4.65
CA ASN A 232 -9.58 6.06 3.20
C ASN A 232 -9.81 4.63 2.70
N LEU A 233 -10.41 4.45 1.52
CA LEU A 233 -10.56 3.17 0.82
C LEU A 233 -10.85 3.41 -0.66
N VAL A 234 -10.09 2.75 -1.54
CA VAL A 234 -10.51 2.45 -2.92
C VAL A 234 -11.06 1.04 -2.92
N ALA A 235 -12.35 0.87 -3.18
CA ALA A 235 -13.01 -0.43 -3.26
C ALA A 235 -13.47 -0.74 -4.68
N SER A 236 -13.56 -2.02 -5.01
CA SER A 236 -14.24 -2.51 -6.22
C SER A 236 -15.18 -3.65 -5.85
N ALA A 237 -16.25 -3.78 -6.62
CA ALA A 237 -17.14 -4.94 -6.58
C ALA A 237 -17.66 -5.29 -7.97
N GLU A 238 -17.97 -6.58 -8.19
CA GLU A 238 -18.53 -7.11 -9.44
C GLU A 238 -19.83 -7.88 -9.19
N ARG A 239 -20.82 -7.68 -10.06
CA ARG A 239 -22.13 -8.34 -10.04
C ARG A 239 -22.53 -8.69 -11.48
N GLY A 240 -22.40 -9.96 -11.86
CA GLY A 240 -22.57 -10.37 -13.26
C GLY A 240 -21.58 -9.65 -14.17
N ASN A 241 -22.07 -8.96 -15.20
CA ASN A 241 -21.26 -8.20 -16.15
C ASN A 241 -21.06 -6.72 -15.75
N GLU A 242 -21.37 -6.34 -14.51
CA GLU A 242 -21.22 -4.97 -13.98
C GLU A 242 -20.10 -4.92 -12.94
N ARG A 243 -19.21 -3.92 -13.05
CA ARG A 243 -18.11 -3.69 -12.11
C ARG A 243 -18.03 -2.23 -11.73
N ILE A 244 -18.15 -1.96 -10.44
CA ILE A 244 -18.11 -0.61 -9.86
C ILE A 244 -16.81 -0.43 -9.10
N ILE A 245 -16.18 0.75 -9.21
CA ILE A 245 -15.10 1.18 -8.32
C ILE A 245 -15.56 2.41 -7.55
N ALA A 246 -15.47 2.35 -6.22
CA ALA A 246 -15.86 3.43 -5.31
C ALA A 246 -14.70 3.80 -4.39
N THR A 247 -14.33 5.08 -4.40
CA THR A 247 -13.25 5.65 -3.59
C THR A 247 -13.81 6.62 -2.56
N VAL A 248 -13.33 6.51 -1.32
CA VAL A 248 -13.63 7.44 -0.21
C VAL A 248 -12.32 7.88 0.45
N PHE A 249 -12.23 9.18 0.73
CA PHE A 249 -11.24 9.84 1.57
C PHE A 249 -11.93 10.53 2.76
N GLY A 250 -11.20 10.73 3.87
CA GLY A 250 -11.71 11.53 4.99
C GLY A 250 -12.79 10.84 5.83
N GLY A 251 -12.87 9.51 5.81
CA GLY A 251 -13.79 8.76 6.67
C GLY A 251 -13.43 8.93 8.15
N ARG A 252 -14.45 8.97 9.03
CA ARG A 252 -14.27 9.20 10.49
C ARG A 252 -13.78 7.97 11.25
N SER A 253 -14.19 6.77 10.82
CA SER A 253 -13.83 5.49 11.44
C SER A 253 -13.87 4.36 10.41
N THR A 254 -13.21 3.23 10.68
CA THR A 254 -13.30 2.03 9.81
C THR A 254 -14.76 1.58 9.58
N VAL A 255 -15.66 1.73 10.56
CA VAL A 255 -17.07 1.35 10.41
C VAL A 255 -17.80 2.33 9.47
N THR A 256 -17.78 3.62 9.77
CA THR A 256 -18.46 4.66 8.96
C THR A 256 -17.92 4.71 7.52
N ARG A 257 -16.60 4.51 7.35
CA ARG A 257 -15.94 4.42 6.05
C ARG A 257 -16.36 3.18 5.26
N ASN A 258 -16.54 2.03 5.91
CA ASN A 258 -17.04 0.82 5.24
C ASN A 258 -18.52 0.96 4.84
N ALA A 259 -19.38 1.46 5.74
CA ALA A 259 -20.79 1.71 5.44
C ALA A 259 -20.94 2.67 4.24
N ARG A 260 -20.25 3.81 4.27
CA ARG A 260 -20.30 4.78 3.17
C ARG A 260 -19.76 4.24 1.84
N VAL A 261 -18.80 3.31 1.87
CA VAL A 261 -18.34 2.63 0.64
C VAL A 261 -19.38 1.63 0.13
N ALA A 262 -20.08 0.90 1.00
CA ALA A 262 -21.18 0.02 0.58
C ALA A 262 -22.32 0.82 -0.07
N GLU A 263 -22.78 1.90 0.58
CA GLU A 263 -23.77 2.85 0.03
C GLU A 263 -23.38 3.35 -1.38
N LEU A 264 -22.10 3.69 -1.57
CA LEU A 264 -21.58 4.20 -2.84
C LEU A 264 -21.42 3.10 -3.91
N LEU A 265 -21.12 1.86 -3.53
CA LEU A 265 -21.09 0.74 -4.47
C LEU A 265 -22.52 0.36 -4.91
N ASP A 266 -23.48 0.28 -3.99
CA ASP A 266 -24.89 -0.02 -4.32
C ASP A 266 -25.54 1.09 -5.14
N MET A 267 -25.28 2.36 -4.84
CA MET A 267 -25.65 3.49 -5.70
C MET A 267 -24.97 3.42 -7.07
N GLY A 268 -23.74 2.91 -7.16
CA GLY A 268 -23.05 2.63 -8.41
C GLY A 268 -23.78 1.59 -9.27
N PHE A 269 -24.09 0.42 -8.71
CA PHE A 269 -24.87 -0.61 -9.41
C PHE A 269 -26.27 -0.11 -9.79
N SER A 270 -26.92 0.68 -8.93
CA SER A 270 -28.22 1.30 -9.22
C SER A 270 -28.18 2.37 -10.32
N ARG A 271 -27.00 2.81 -10.78
CA ARG A 271 -26.84 3.86 -11.81
C ARG A 271 -26.04 3.42 -13.04
N ALA A 272 -25.38 2.27 -12.98
CA ALA A 272 -24.69 1.70 -14.13
C ALA A 272 -25.72 1.21 -15.15
N PRO A 273 -25.59 1.53 -16.45
CA PRO A 273 -26.43 0.91 -17.47
C PRO A 273 -26.14 -0.60 -17.54
N SER A 274 -27.17 -1.44 -17.68
CA SER A 274 -26.98 -2.90 -17.75
C SER A 274 -26.13 -3.33 -18.95
N ARG A 275 -26.17 -2.56 -20.05
CA ARG A 275 -25.33 -2.74 -21.25
C ARG A 275 -24.42 -1.53 -21.43
N VAL A 276 -23.10 -1.74 -21.35
CA VAL A 276 -22.05 -0.72 -21.55
C VAL A 276 -20.95 -1.33 -22.42
N ALA A 277 -20.47 -0.57 -23.41
CA ALA A 277 -19.33 -0.97 -24.23
C ALA A 277 -18.02 -0.93 -23.42
N LEU A 278 -17.26 -2.03 -23.42
CA LEU A 278 -16.03 -2.16 -22.64
C LEU A 278 -14.89 -1.31 -23.25
N ARG A 279 -14.70 -0.09 -22.74
CA ARG A 279 -13.60 0.82 -23.11
C ARG A 279 -12.49 0.73 -22.06
N LYS A 280 -11.68 -0.34 -22.11
CA LYS A 280 -10.50 -0.53 -21.26
C LYS A 280 -9.59 0.73 -21.29
N PRO A 281 -8.93 1.10 -20.19
CA PRO A 281 -7.91 2.15 -20.24
C PRO A 281 -6.74 1.71 -21.14
N ALA A 282 -6.03 2.67 -21.73
CA ALA A 282 -4.77 2.40 -22.42
C ALA A 282 -3.64 2.27 -21.40
N ARG A 283 -2.79 1.25 -21.52
CA ARG A 283 -1.58 1.14 -20.70
C ARG A 283 -0.62 2.31 -21.00
N PRO A 284 0.02 2.92 -19.99
CA PRO A 284 1.06 3.91 -20.22
C PRO A 284 2.28 3.30 -20.91
N ALA A 285 3.00 4.10 -21.69
CA ALA A 285 4.26 3.67 -22.30
C ALA A 285 5.32 3.38 -21.22
N TYR A 286 5.99 2.23 -21.31
CA TYR A 286 6.98 1.77 -20.33
C TYR A 286 8.27 2.61 -20.35
N GLY A 287 8.34 3.60 -19.47
CA GLY A 287 9.46 4.55 -19.36
C GLY A 287 10.61 4.04 -18.51
N ARG A 288 11.42 3.11 -19.02
CA ARG A 288 12.62 2.61 -18.33
C ARG A 288 13.65 3.72 -18.17
N VAL A 289 13.86 4.18 -16.93
CA VAL A 289 15.13 4.84 -16.58
C VAL A 289 16.16 3.73 -16.51
N ALA A 290 17.15 3.76 -17.40
CA ALA A 290 18.33 2.94 -17.24
C ALA A 290 18.94 3.25 -15.87
N ALA A 291 19.05 2.25 -14.99
CA ALA A 291 19.93 2.36 -13.85
C ALA A 291 21.32 2.66 -14.42
N ALA A 292 21.91 3.79 -14.01
CA ALA A 292 23.28 4.11 -14.41
C ALA A 292 24.15 2.94 -13.95
N ALA A 293 24.71 2.19 -14.90
CA ALA A 293 25.59 1.08 -14.59
C ALA A 293 26.73 1.66 -13.75
N ALA A 294 26.94 1.12 -12.55
CA ALA A 294 28.07 1.54 -11.71
C ALA A 294 29.33 1.43 -12.57
N PRO A 295 30.12 2.52 -12.71
CA PRO A 295 31.18 2.57 -13.70
C PRO A 295 32.16 1.44 -13.40
N LYS A 296 32.24 0.47 -14.32
CA LYS A 296 33.28 -0.55 -14.27
C LYS A 296 34.59 0.20 -14.50
N ILE A 297 35.30 0.49 -13.42
CA ILE A 297 36.68 0.97 -13.47
C ILE A 297 37.50 -0.20 -14.03
N VAL A 298 37.57 -0.28 -15.36
CA VAL A 298 38.54 -1.11 -16.05
C VAL A 298 39.88 -0.43 -15.80
N ALA A 299 40.59 -0.90 -14.78
CA ALA A 299 41.93 -0.46 -14.46
C ALA A 299 42.89 -0.89 -15.58
N ALA A 300 42.90 -0.10 -16.66
CA ALA A 300 43.84 -0.24 -17.75
C ALA A 300 45.24 0.12 -17.22
N VAL A 301 45.97 -0.89 -16.71
CA VAL A 301 47.36 -0.75 -16.31
C VAL A 301 48.18 -0.46 -17.57
N GLY A 302 48.39 0.83 -17.83
CA GLY A 302 49.27 1.30 -18.89
C GLY A 302 50.66 0.72 -18.70
N ARG A 303 51.23 0.15 -19.77
CA ARG A 303 52.57 -0.43 -19.73
C ARG A 303 53.60 0.64 -19.36
N SER A 304 54.58 0.26 -18.54
CA SER A 304 55.65 1.16 -18.09
C SER A 304 56.38 1.82 -19.26
N PRO A 305 56.66 3.14 -19.24
CA PRO A 305 57.36 3.81 -20.33
C PRO A 305 58.79 3.30 -20.49
N ARG A 306 59.14 2.82 -21.69
CA ARG A 306 60.53 2.56 -22.09
C ARG A 306 61.05 3.80 -22.84
N PRO A 307 62.25 4.35 -22.52
CA PRO A 307 62.76 5.53 -23.22
C PRO A 307 63.06 5.24 -24.69
N SER A 308 62.61 6.12 -25.59
CA SER A 308 62.99 6.14 -27.00
C SER A 308 64.00 7.27 -27.27
N PRO A 309 65.16 7.01 -27.89
CA PRO A 309 66.14 8.06 -28.19
C PRO A 309 65.74 8.89 -29.41
N ARG A 310 66.24 10.14 -29.43
CA ARG A 310 66.18 11.16 -30.50
C ARG A 310 64.84 11.92 -30.64
N PRO A 311 64.87 13.28 -30.77
CA PRO A 311 63.67 14.10 -30.84
C PRO A 311 63.12 14.25 -32.26
N SER A 312 61.83 14.58 -32.37
CA SER A 312 61.16 15.08 -33.57
C SER A 312 60.11 16.12 -33.15
N PRO A 313 59.78 17.12 -34.00
CA PRO A 313 58.97 18.26 -33.58
C PRO A 313 57.52 17.86 -33.26
N ARG A 314 56.98 18.49 -32.21
CA ARG A 314 55.65 18.22 -31.67
C ARG A 314 54.61 19.09 -32.39
N PRO A 315 53.53 18.53 -32.99
CA PRO A 315 52.43 19.35 -33.46
C PRO A 315 51.74 20.03 -32.27
N THR A 316 51.30 21.28 -32.47
CA THR A 316 50.66 22.09 -31.44
C THR A 316 49.31 21.51 -31.01
N ARG A 317 49.06 21.53 -29.70
CA ARG A 317 47.76 21.17 -29.12
C ARG A 317 46.80 22.34 -29.35
N VAL A 318 45.72 22.12 -30.10
CA VAL A 318 44.60 23.06 -30.13
C VAL A 318 43.91 23.01 -28.76
N GLU A 319 43.90 24.11 -28.04
CA GLU A 319 43.13 24.24 -26.80
C GLU A 319 41.70 24.65 -27.13
N GLU A 320 40.81 23.66 -27.16
CA GLU A 320 39.38 23.81 -27.35
C GLU A 320 38.78 24.65 -26.20
N HIS A 321 38.72 25.96 -26.40
CA HIS A 321 38.20 26.91 -25.41
C HIS A 321 36.72 26.69 -25.20
N LEU A 322 36.34 26.26 -23.99
CA LEU A 322 34.95 26.31 -23.53
C LEU A 322 34.48 27.77 -23.55
N PRO A 323 33.29 28.07 -24.11
CA PRO A 323 32.80 29.43 -24.17
C PRO A 323 32.60 29.99 -22.76
N GLU A 324 33.13 31.19 -22.53
CA GLU A 324 33.21 31.86 -21.23
C GLU A 324 31.84 32.02 -20.54
N THR A 325 30.78 32.17 -21.35
CA THR A 325 29.38 32.20 -20.91
C THR A 325 28.94 30.92 -20.18
N LEU A 326 29.47 29.76 -20.54
CA LEU A 326 29.17 28.50 -19.87
C LEU A 326 29.80 28.46 -18.47
N LEU A 327 31.07 28.86 -18.36
CA LEU A 327 31.78 28.96 -17.08
C LEU A 327 31.12 29.97 -16.14
N ALA A 328 30.72 31.14 -16.66
CA ALA A 328 29.95 32.14 -15.92
C ALA A 328 28.62 31.56 -15.39
N SER A 329 27.85 30.85 -16.23
CA SER A 329 26.57 30.24 -15.81
C SER A 329 26.73 29.17 -14.73
N ILE A 330 27.84 28.41 -14.75
CA ILE A 330 28.17 27.40 -13.73
C ILE A 330 28.57 28.08 -12.41
N ALA A 331 29.38 29.14 -12.45
CA ALA A 331 29.78 29.91 -11.29
C ALA A 331 28.59 30.62 -10.61
N GLU A 332 27.67 31.17 -11.39
CA GLU A 332 26.46 31.81 -10.86
C GLU A 332 25.47 30.77 -10.30
N GLY A 333 25.29 29.64 -10.97
CA GLY A 333 24.49 28.51 -10.49
C GLY A 333 25.00 27.95 -9.16
N ALA A 334 26.32 27.80 -9.01
CA ALA A 334 26.97 27.40 -7.76
C ALA A 334 26.75 28.43 -6.64
N SER A 335 26.96 29.71 -6.94
CA SER A 335 26.75 30.82 -5.98
C SER A 335 25.32 30.88 -5.46
N ARG A 336 24.32 30.75 -6.35
CA ARG A 336 22.90 30.71 -5.98
C ARG A 336 22.56 29.48 -5.11
N ALA A 337 23.18 28.33 -5.36
CA ALA A 337 22.99 27.12 -4.55
C ALA A 337 23.60 27.22 -3.14
N VAL A 338 24.76 27.88 -3.01
CA VAL A 338 25.36 28.19 -1.69
C VAL A 338 24.46 29.15 -0.90
N ALA A 339 23.95 30.20 -1.54
CA ALA A 339 23.06 31.18 -0.90
C ALA A 339 21.74 30.56 -0.38
N ASP A 340 21.07 29.74 -1.18
CA ASP A 340 19.86 28.99 -0.76
C ASP A 340 20.16 28.00 0.39
N THR A 341 21.36 27.39 0.39
CA THR A 341 21.81 26.53 1.50
C THR A 341 22.03 27.33 2.78
N GLN A 342 22.71 28.47 2.71
CA GLN A 342 22.95 29.36 3.86
C GLN A 342 21.64 29.93 4.42
N ALA A 343 20.71 30.38 3.56
CA ALA A 343 19.40 30.88 3.98
C ALA A 343 18.56 29.81 4.71
N ARG A 344 18.67 28.55 4.30
CA ARG A 344 18.03 27.42 5.00
C ARG A 344 18.70 27.12 6.35
N MET A 345 20.00 27.32 6.48
CA MET A 345 20.72 27.14 7.75
C MET A 345 20.40 28.24 8.77
N THR A 346 20.27 29.50 8.36
CA THR A 346 19.80 30.57 9.27
C THR A 346 18.34 30.35 9.70
N LEU A 347 17.46 29.94 8.79
CA LEU A 347 16.08 29.55 9.13
C LEU A 347 16.01 28.34 10.09
N ALA A 348 16.94 27.37 9.96
CA ALA A 348 17.02 26.24 10.88
C ALA A 348 17.50 26.66 12.28
N ASN A 349 18.52 27.52 12.35
CA ASN A 349 19.07 27.99 13.64
C ASN A 349 18.06 28.89 14.40
N LEU A 350 17.26 29.70 13.71
CA LEU A 350 16.19 30.50 14.32
C LEU A 350 15.06 29.66 14.93
N ALA A 351 14.95 28.37 14.58
CA ALA A 351 13.99 27.42 15.14
C ALA A 351 14.58 26.55 16.28
N ALA A 352 15.84 26.77 16.67
CA ALA A 352 16.60 25.89 17.56
C ALA A 352 16.79 26.43 18.99
N THR A 353 16.17 27.55 19.36
CA THR A 353 16.28 28.16 20.70
C THR A 353 15.41 27.40 21.73
N PRO A 354 15.98 26.73 22.74
CA PRO A 354 15.18 26.09 23.79
C PRO A 354 14.60 27.14 24.76
N PRO A 355 13.37 26.95 25.28
CA PRO A 355 12.83 27.81 26.34
C PRO A 355 13.57 27.58 27.66
N ALA A 356 13.88 28.67 28.37
CA ALA A 356 14.59 28.62 29.65
C ALA A 356 13.75 27.94 30.76
N PRO A 357 14.39 27.20 31.69
CA PRO A 357 13.68 26.57 32.81
C PRO A 357 13.16 27.63 33.80
N ARG A 358 11.92 27.44 34.29
CA ARG A 358 11.38 28.23 35.41
C ARG A 358 11.88 27.65 36.75
N PRO A 359 12.28 28.48 37.72
CA PRO A 359 12.55 28.02 39.07
C PRO A 359 11.25 27.60 39.77
N ALA A 360 11.34 26.60 40.65
CA ALA A 360 10.24 26.23 41.56
C ALA A 360 10.31 27.09 42.84
N ALA A 361 9.15 27.54 43.32
CA ALA A 361 8.97 28.21 44.61
C ALA A 361 7.78 27.58 45.34
N ALA A 362 7.84 27.55 46.68
CA ALA A 362 6.93 26.77 47.51
C ALA A 362 5.55 27.44 47.72
N LEU A 363 4.56 26.62 48.08
CA LEU A 363 3.24 27.07 48.54
C LEU A 363 3.26 27.36 50.04
N PRO A 364 2.79 28.53 50.51
CA PRO A 364 2.31 28.72 51.88
C PRO A 364 0.86 28.21 52.04
N VAL A 365 0.38 28.17 53.27
CA VAL A 365 -0.92 27.64 53.71
C VAL A 365 -1.81 28.77 54.24
N ALA A 366 -3.13 28.52 54.33
CA ALA A 366 -4.14 29.37 54.99
C ALA A 366 -4.48 30.70 54.28
N GLU A 367 -5.66 31.32 54.46
CA GLU A 367 -7.01 30.89 54.90
C GLU A 367 -8.00 32.05 54.62
N THR A 368 -9.31 31.78 54.66
CA THR A 368 -10.49 32.69 54.85
C THR A 368 -11.59 32.56 53.79
N ALA A 369 -12.82 32.84 54.26
CA ALA A 369 -14.07 33.05 53.54
C ALA A 369 -14.88 34.10 54.33
N PRO A 370 -16.07 34.56 53.89
CA PRO A 370 -16.69 34.55 52.57
C PRO A 370 -16.85 36.00 52.04
N PRO A 371 -17.81 36.28 51.13
CA PRO A 371 -18.80 37.29 51.51
C PRO A 371 -20.25 36.97 51.07
N GLU A 372 -21.17 37.87 51.41
CA GLU A 372 -22.64 37.71 51.39
C GLU A 372 -23.34 38.11 50.07
N SER A 373 -24.67 37.99 50.09
CA SER A 373 -25.65 38.25 49.03
C SER A 373 -25.84 39.70 48.60
N THR A 374 -26.39 39.91 47.40
CA THR A 374 -27.57 40.80 47.23
C THR A 374 -28.41 40.48 46.00
N GLU A 375 -29.73 40.71 46.12
CA GLU A 375 -30.77 40.58 45.08
C GLU A 375 -30.80 41.84 44.16
N VAL A 376 -31.73 42.16 43.25
CA VAL A 376 -33.10 41.70 42.83
C VAL A 376 -33.32 42.26 41.38
N ARG A 377 -34.26 41.91 40.47
CA ARG A 377 -35.53 41.14 40.38
C ARG A 377 -35.50 40.33 39.04
N THR A 378 -36.49 40.10 38.16
CA THR A 378 -37.90 40.50 37.89
C THR A 378 -38.80 39.26 37.61
N LYS A 379 -39.98 39.43 36.99
CA LYS A 379 -41.09 38.45 36.84
C LYS A 379 -42.03 38.90 35.68
N PRO A 380 -43.13 38.17 35.33
CA PRO A 380 -43.34 36.71 35.18
C PRO A 380 -44.23 36.31 33.96
N SER A 381 -44.38 34.99 33.66
CA SER A 381 -45.66 34.35 33.23
C SER A 381 -45.56 32.80 33.24
N ALA A 382 -46.67 32.06 33.08
CA ALA A 382 -46.80 30.60 33.28
C ALA A 382 -48.09 30.01 32.61
N PRO A 383 -48.45 28.72 32.77
CA PRO A 383 -47.78 27.43 32.44
C PRO A 383 -48.66 26.57 31.45
N PRO A 384 -48.38 25.27 31.12
CA PRO A 384 -48.76 24.13 31.99
C PRO A 384 -47.94 22.79 31.91
N GLN A 385 -47.90 22.10 33.07
CA GLN A 385 -47.91 20.63 33.36
C GLN A 385 -47.34 19.53 32.41
N THR A 386 -46.58 18.59 32.99
CA THR A 386 -46.78 17.11 32.85
C THR A 386 -46.03 16.30 33.95
N ALA A 387 -46.22 14.97 34.02
CA ALA A 387 -46.02 14.12 35.22
C ALA A 387 -44.65 13.36 35.32
N PRO A 388 -44.25 12.85 36.52
CA PRO A 388 -42.96 12.18 36.75
C PRO A 388 -42.96 10.64 36.50
N VAL A 389 -41.77 10.04 36.35
CA VAL A 389 -41.57 8.59 36.19
C VAL A 389 -40.60 8.03 37.25
N THR A 390 -40.96 6.89 37.83
CA THR A 390 -40.32 6.27 39.00
C THR A 390 -39.00 5.54 38.66
N ARG A 391 -38.02 5.58 39.58
CA ARG A 391 -36.79 4.75 39.51
C ARG A 391 -37.03 3.37 40.13
N ILE A 392 -36.48 2.32 39.53
CA ILE A 392 -36.46 0.94 40.09
C ILE A 392 -35.01 0.47 40.21
N ALA A 393 -34.66 -0.18 41.32
CA ALA A 393 -33.34 -0.76 41.58
C ALA A 393 -33.37 -2.30 41.43
N PRO A 394 -32.26 -2.95 41.00
CA PRO A 394 -32.20 -4.39 40.80
C PRO A 394 -32.13 -5.19 42.12
N ARG A 395 -32.65 -6.44 42.09
CA ARG A 395 -32.62 -7.41 43.21
C ARG A 395 -31.48 -8.44 43.06
N PRO A 396 -31.03 -9.09 44.16
CA PRO A 396 -29.95 -10.08 44.14
C PRO A 396 -30.38 -11.47 43.59
N ARG A 397 -29.37 -12.34 43.40
CA ARG A 397 -29.45 -13.70 42.83
C ARG A 397 -29.59 -14.78 43.93
N PRO A 398 -30.42 -15.83 43.75
CA PRO A 398 -30.38 -17.07 44.55
C PRO A 398 -29.42 -18.13 43.97
N GLU A 399 -29.13 -19.19 44.72
CA GLU A 399 -28.01 -20.12 44.49
C GLU A 399 -28.43 -21.61 44.47
N ALA A 400 -27.70 -22.40 43.67
CA ALA A 400 -27.54 -23.87 43.63
C ALA A 400 -28.75 -24.83 43.81
N GLU A 401 -28.97 -25.65 42.78
CA GLU A 401 -29.39 -27.07 42.92
C GLU A 401 -28.32 -27.99 42.29
N ARG A 402 -28.36 -29.30 42.60
CA ARG A 402 -27.26 -30.25 42.35
C ARG A 402 -27.55 -31.32 41.28
N LEU A 403 -26.45 -31.98 40.89
CA LEU A 403 -26.28 -33.08 39.94
C LEU A 403 -27.36 -34.16 39.96
N ALA A 404 -27.56 -34.78 38.79
CA ALA A 404 -27.81 -36.22 38.66
C ALA A 404 -26.58 -36.88 38.00
N GLU A 405 -26.32 -38.14 38.30
CA GLU A 405 -25.09 -38.86 37.92
C GLU A 405 -25.22 -39.63 36.58
N ALA A 406 -24.09 -40.01 36.00
CA ALA A 406 -24.03 -40.92 34.85
C ALA A 406 -23.04 -42.06 35.11
N THR A 407 -23.51 -43.30 35.07
CA THR A 407 -22.68 -44.51 35.29
C THR A 407 -22.00 -45.00 34.00
N PRO A 408 -20.84 -45.70 34.08
CA PRO A 408 -19.97 -45.94 32.93
C PRO A 408 -20.02 -47.37 32.37
N VAL A 409 -19.78 -47.54 31.06
CA VAL A 409 -19.53 -48.87 30.43
C VAL A 409 -18.42 -48.80 29.36
N HIS A 410 -17.28 -49.42 29.70
CA HIS A 410 -16.23 -50.01 28.85
C HIS A 410 -15.38 -49.20 27.85
N GLN A 411 -14.14 -49.67 27.70
CA GLN A 411 -13.14 -49.27 26.72
C GLN A 411 -13.18 -50.18 25.49
N ALA A 412 -12.78 -49.67 24.32
CA ALA A 412 -12.26 -50.47 23.21
C ALA A 412 -11.35 -49.61 22.32
N GLY A 413 -10.26 -50.20 21.81
CA GLY A 413 -9.47 -49.66 20.69
C GLY A 413 -8.58 -48.45 20.99
N ALA A 414 -7.36 -48.70 21.47
CA ALA A 414 -6.27 -47.75 21.24
C ALA A 414 -5.90 -47.77 19.74
N VAL A 415 -5.96 -46.62 19.06
CA VAL A 415 -5.48 -46.47 17.68
C VAL A 415 -4.14 -45.75 17.72
N ASP A 416 -3.10 -46.45 17.27
CA ASP A 416 -1.76 -45.88 17.11
C ASP A 416 -1.79 -44.74 16.08
N THR A 417 -1.55 -43.51 16.54
CA THR A 417 -1.29 -42.37 15.65
C THR A 417 0.16 -42.43 15.16
N GLY A 418 0.45 -43.44 14.34
CA GLY A 418 1.75 -43.64 13.70
C GLY A 418 2.19 -42.36 12.98
N GLN A 419 3.49 -42.08 13.02
CA GLN A 419 4.05 -40.85 12.48
C GLN A 419 3.72 -40.72 10.98
N GLU A 420 2.99 -39.66 10.60
CA GLU A 420 2.79 -39.32 9.19
C GLU A 420 4.13 -38.87 8.60
N ILE A 421 4.88 -39.81 8.02
CA ILE A 421 6.10 -39.53 7.28
C ILE A 421 5.71 -38.81 6.00
N VAL A 422 5.66 -37.48 6.06
CA VAL A 422 5.42 -36.58 4.92
C VAL A 422 6.58 -36.69 3.92
N THR A 423 6.53 -37.78 3.17
CA THR A 423 7.52 -38.14 2.16
C THR A 423 7.38 -37.15 1.02
N ARG A 424 8.27 -36.15 0.97
CA ARG A 424 8.35 -35.24 -0.17
C ARG A 424 8.64 -36.07 -1.41
N LEU A 425 7.65 -36.20 -2.30
CA LEU A 425 7.78 -36.87 -3.58
C LEU A 425 8.93 -36.24 -4.38
N SER A 426 10.10 -36.86 -4.30
CA SER A 426 11.28 -36.42 -5.03
C SER A 426 11.15 -36.82 -6.49
N SER A 427 11.35 -35.87 -7.40
CA SER A 427 11.28 -36.09 -8.85
C SER A 427 12.50 -36.86 -9.41
N SER A 428 13.03 -37.79 -8.62
CA SER A 428 14.23 -38.60 -8.85
C SER A 428 13.96 -40.12 -8.76
N SER A 429 12.73 -40.54 -8.46
CA SER A 429 12.32 -41.94 -8.56
C SER A 429 11.52 -42.14 -9.85
N GLY A 430 12.02 -42.94 -10.79
CA GLY A 430 11.44 -43.13 -12.13
C GLY A 430 10.12 -43.91 -12.18
N ARG A 431 9.53 -44.27 -11.03
CA ARG A 431 8.44 -45.26 -10.90
C ARG A 431 7.02 -44.67 -10.95
N HIS A 432 6.87 -43.40 -11.36
CA HIS A 432 5.58 -42.69 -11.34
C HIS A 432 5.09 -42.42 -12.76
N TRP A 433 3.78 -42.54 -12.97
CA TRP A 433 3.12 -42.19 -14.22
C TRP A 433 2.97 -40.67 -14.37
N GLY A 434 2.68 -40.25 -15.60
CA GLY A 434 2.43 -38.87 -15.95
C GLY A 434 1.48 -38.70 -17.14
N ILE A 435 1.20 -37.44 -17.48
CA ILE A 435 0.58 -37.06 -18.75
C ILE A 435 1.35 -35.91 -19.41
N ASN A 436 1.46 -35.93 -20.73
CA ASN A 436 1.86 -34.78 -21.54
C ASN A 436 0.60 -34.10 -22.09
N VAL A 437 0.45 -32.79 -21.85
CA VAL A 437 -0.67 -31.98 -22.37
C VAL A 437 -0.30 -31.20 -23.65
N GLY A 438 0.91 -31.39 -24.15
CA GLY A 438 1.37 -30.86 -25.44
C GLY A 438 2.84 -30.45 -25.48
N ARG A 439 3.27 -29.98 -26.66
CA ARG A 439 4.56 -29.34 -26.90
C ARG A 439 4.36 -27.91 -27.42
N TYR A 440 5.19 -26.98 -26.95
CA TYR A 440 5.07 -25.54 -27.19
C TYR A 440 6.40 -24.91 -27.61
N THR A 441 6.32 -23.80 -28.34
CA THR A 441 7.46 -23.05 -28.87
C THR A 441 8.27 -22.29 -27.82
N SER A 442 7.73 -22.10 -26.60
CA SER A 442 8.46 -21.48 -25.50
C SER A 442 8.11 -22.10 -24.15
N ARG A 443 9.08 -22.09 -23.24
CA ARG A 443 8.93 -22.55 -21.85
C ARG A 443 7.76 -21.86 -21.15
N TYR A 444 7.65 -20.53 -21.29
CA TYR A 444 6.55 -19.74 -20.73
C TYR A 444 5.17 -20.22 -21.22
N LYS A 445 5.02 -20.58 -22.50
CA LYS A 445 3.76 -21.10 -23.03
C LYS A 445 3.42 -22.48 -22.45
N ALA A 446 4.41 -23.35 -22.25
CA ALA A 446 4.23 -24.64 -21.57
C ALA A 446 3.86 -24.46 -20.08
N GLU A 447 4.58 -23.62 -19.34
CA GLU A 447 4.30 -23.32 -17.92
C GLU A 447 2.91 -22.68 -17.74
N ARG A 448 2.46 -21.84 -18.68
CA ARG A 448 1.11 -21.24 -18.66
C ARG A 448 0.02 -22.28 -18.89
N VAL A 449 0.18 -23.21 -19.84
CA VAL A 449 -0.81 -24.29 -20.05
C VAL A 449 -0.86 -25.22 -18.83
N LEU A 450 0.29 -25.61 -18.26
CA LEU A 450 0.32 -26.39 -17.02
C LEU A 450 -0.38 -25.69 -15.84
N LEU A 451 -0.41 -24.35 -15.81
CA LEU A 451 -1.19 -23.60 -14.82
C LEU A 451 -2.70 -23.60 -15.16
N GLN A 452 -3.07 -23.44 -16.44
CA GLN A 452 -4.47 -23.41 -16.88
C GLN A 452 -5.14 -24.79 -16.71
N THR A 453 -4.52 -25.86 -17.18
CA THR A 453 -5.05 -27.23 -17.08
C THR A 453 -5.12 -27.73 -15.63
N ALA A 454 -4.19 -27.31 -14.76
CA ALA A 454 -4.29 -27.59 -13.32
C ALA A 454 -5.48 -26.88 -12.64
N LEU A 455 -5.93 -25.74 -13.18
CA LEU A 455 -7.08 -25.00 -12.67
C LEU A 455 -8.41 -25.48 -13.26
N SER A 456 -8.41 -26.13 -14.44
CA SER A 456 -9.61 -26.78 -15.01
C SER A 456 -9.86 -28.19 -14.46
N GLU A 457 -8.83 -28.90 -14.00
CA GLU A 457 -8.92 -30.27 -13.46
C GLU A 457 -8.35 -30.42 -12.03
N ILE A 458 -8.65 -29.46 -11.15
CA ILE A 458 -8.21 -29.45 -9.73
C ILE A 458 -8.48 -30.81 -9.06
N GLY A 459 -9.66 -31.41 -9.28
CA GLY A 459 -10.04 -32.72 -8.72
C GLY A 459 -9.30 -33.94 -9.27
N THR A 460 -8.27 -33.77 -10.12
CA THR A 460 -7.42 -34.86 -10.62
C THR A 460 -5.93 -34.47 -10.77
N LEU A 461 -5.59 -33.17 -10.77
CA LEU A 461 -4.22 -32.69 -11.02
C LEU A 461 -3.62 -31.82 -9.89
N ASP A 462 -4.32 -31.62 -8.77
CA ASP A 462 -3.82 -30.78 -7.66
C ASP A 462 -2.53 -31.34 -7.01
N GLN A 463 -2.45 -32.67 -6.82
CA GLN A 463 -1.24 -33.32 -6.28
C GLN A 463 -0.15 -33.57 -7.34
N ALA A 464 -0.47 -33.43 -8.63
CA ALA A 464 0.43 -33.78 -9.72
C ALA A 464 1.55 -32.74 -9.94
N LEU A 465 2.81 -33.18 -10.00
CA LEU A 465 3.96 -32.30 -10.17
C LEU A 465 4.06 -31.80 -11.61
N ARG A 466 3.94 -30.48 -11.77
CA ARG A 466 4.11 -29.79 -13.06
C ARG A 466 5.58 -29.68 -13.44
N LYS A 467 5.97 -30.30 -14.55
CA LYS A 467 7.34 -30.37 -15.07
C LYS A 467 7.34 -29.94 -16.54
N VAL A 468 8.19 -28.97 -16.89
CA VAL A 468 8.48 -28.65 -18.30
C VAL A 468 9.81 -29.27 -18.70
N VAL A 469 9.81 -30.02 -19.79
CA VAL A 469 11.00 -30.66 -20.36
C VAL A 469 11.35 -29.97 -21.67
N GLN A 470 12.64 -29.69 -21.90
CA GLN A 470 13.13 -29.06 -23.12
C GLN A 470 13.76 -30.11 -24.03
N ASN A 471 13.13 -30.34 -25.19
CA ASN A 471 13.62 -31.23 -26.24
C ASN A 471 14.04 -30.41 -27.47
N PRO A 472 14.85 -30.94 -28.41
CA PRO A 472 15.24 -30.22 -29.64
C PRO A 472 14.06 -29.75 -30.51
N ARG A 473 12.87 -30.33 -30.32
CA ARG A 473 11.62 -30.00 -31.03
C ARG A 473 10.72 -29.01 -30.26
N GLY A 474 11.13 -28.49 -29.10
CA GLY A 474 10.38 -27.54 -28.26
C GLY A 474 10.20 -27.96 -26.80
N PHE A 475 9.32 -27.26 -26.08
CA PHE A 475 9.07 -27.44 -24.65
C PHE A 475 7.82 -28.26 -24.39
N GLU A 476 7.96 -29.39 -23.70
CA GLU A 476 6.86 -30.30 -23.36
C GLU A 476 6.27 -29.98 -21.98
N ALA A 477 4.94 -29.92 -21.93
CA ALA A 477 4.17 -29.65 -20.73
C ALA A 477 3.71 -30.97 -20.10
N ASN A 478 4.34 -31.36 -18.98
CA ASN A 478 4.07 -32.64 -18.33
C ASN A 478 3.52 -32.45 -16.90
N PHE A 479 2.57 -33.29 -16.52
CA PHE A 479 2.24 -33.59 -15.12
C PHE A 479 2.83 -34.97 -14.80
N VAL A 480 3.52 -35.11 -13.67
CA VAL A 480 4.20 -36.36 -13.26
C VAL A 480 4.02 -36.61 -11.76
N GLY A 481 4.28 -37.83 -11.28
CA GLY A 481 4.11 -38.17 -9.87
C GLY A 481 2.70 -38.67 -9.53
N MET A 482 2.03 -39.30 -10.50
CA MET A 482 0.70 -39.90 -10.35
C MET A 482 0.79 -41.42 -10.44
N THR A 483 -0.24 -42.12 -9.98
CA THR A 483 -0.50 -43.51 -10.33
C THR A 483 -1.01 -43.66 -11.76
N GLU A 484 -1.00 -44.89 -12.28
CA GLU A 484 -1.52 -45.22 -13.62
C GLU A 484 -2.99 -44.86 -13.78
N GLY A 485 -3.82 -45.20 -12.78
CA GLY A 485 -5.25 -44.92 -12.76
C GLY A 485 -5.57 -43.42 -12.75
N GLU A 486 -4.85 -42.63 -11.95
CA GLU A 486 -4.99 -41.18 -11.92
C GLU A 486 -4.58 -40.55 -13.26
N ALA A 487 -3.43 -40.96 -13.81
CA ALA A 487 -2.95 -40.47 -15.09
C ALA A 487 -3.95 -40.80 -16.22
N GLN A 488 -4.47 -42.03 -16.26
CA GLN A 488 -5.49 -42.47 -17.23
C GLN A 488 -6.81 -41.71 -17.06
N GLN A 489 -7.29 -41.52 -15.82
CA GLN A 489 -8.53 -40.80 -15.54
C GLN A 489 -8.42 -39.31 -15.91
N ALA A 490 -7.32 -38.65 -15.53
CA ALA A 490 -7.04 -37.26 -15.92
C ALA A 490 -6.96 -37.12 -17.45
N CYS A 491 -6.26 -38.05 -18.12
CA CYS A 491 -6.15 -38.02 -19.58
C CYS A 491 -7.48 -38.20 -20.30
N ASN A 492 -8.36 -39.05 -19.75
CA ASN A 492 -9.71 -39.26 -20.29
C ASN A 492 -10.60 -38.02 -20.09
N ARG A 493 -10.53 -37.35 -18.93
CA ARG A 493 -11.26 -36.10 -18.67
C ARG A 493 -10.84 -34.97 -19.61
N LEU A 494 -9.53 -34.79 -19.81
CA LEU A 494 -9.00 -33.80 -20.74
C LEU A 494 -9.44 -34.07 -22.19
N LYS A 495 -9.35 -35.31 -22.65
CA LYS A 495 -9.84 -35.71 -23.99
C LYS A 495 -11.34 -35.47 -24.15
N ALA A 496 -12.15 -35.76 -23.12
CA ALA A 496 -13.60 -35.49 -23.14
C ALA A 496 -13.94 -33.98 -23.22
N ARG A 497 -13.01 -33.09 -22.86
CA ARG A 497 -13.12 -31.63 -23.03
C ARG A 497 -12.47 -31.11 -24.33
N GLY A 498 -11.95 -32.00 -25.19
CA GLY A 498 -11.20 -31.64 -26.39
C GLY A 498 -9.77 -31.14 -26.13
N GLU A 499 -9.26 -31.21 -24.89
CA GLU A 499 -7.86 -30.93 -24.58
C GLU A 499 -6.95 -32.10 -25.02
N ARG A 500 -5.72 -31.77 -25.43
CA ARG A 500 -4.74 -32.78 -25.84
C ARG A 500 -4.14 -33.43 -24.60
N CYS A 501 -4.15 -34.76 -24.56
CA CYS A 501 -3.42 -35.52 -23.56
C CYS A 501 -2.84 -36.82 -24.14
N ASN A 502 -1.58 -37.08 -23.83
CA ASN A 502 -0.91 -38.37 -24.01
C ASN A 502 -0.44 -38.88 -22.64
N LEU A 503 -0.52 -40.19 -22.41
CA LEU A 503 0.05 -40.82 -21.22
C LEU A 503 1.57 -40.87 -21.28
N LEU A 504 2.21 -40.79 -20.12
CA LEU A 504 3.64 -40.98 -19.94
C LEU A 504 3.85 -42.14 -18.97
N SER A 505 4.40 -43.24 -19.49
CA SER A 505 4.82 -44.39 -18.68
C SER A 505 5.98 -44.01 -17.74
N PRO A 506 6.14 -44.73 -16.61
CA PRO A 506 7.38 -44.75 -15.83
C PRO A 506 8.58 -45.13 -16.71
N SER A 507 9.78 -44.68 -16.34
CA SER A 507 11.03 -44.83 -17.10
C SER A 507 12.18 -45.29 -16.23
#